data_AF-A0AAE3MFK1-F1
#
_entry.id   AF-A0AAE3MFK1-F1
#
_cell.length_a   1.000
_cell.length_b   1.000
_cell.length_c   1.000
_cell.angle_alpha   90.00
_cell.angle_beta   90.00
_cell.angle_gamma   90.00
#
_symmetry.space_group_name_H-M   'P 1'
#
loop_
_entity.id
_entity.type
_entity.pdbx_description
1 polymer ?
#
loop_
_entity_poly.entity_id
_entity_poly.type
_entity_poly.pdbx_seq_one_letter_code
_entity_poly.pdbx_strand_id
1 'polypeptide(L)' 'MQKPDSHTIQEATQRAKQRLPIEELQRRNKYKDITEQDYNNLFDCAETFSLLILESLSKEEVVEQEM' A
#
# COMPACT_ATOMS: atom_id res chain seq x y z
N MET A 1 18.65 -0.85 -5.03
CA MET A 1 17.32 -0.94 -5.67
C MET A 1 16.85 0.48 -5.94
N GLN A 2 16.38 0.80 -7.15
CA GLN A 2 15.67 2.07 -7.36
C GLN A 2 14.40 2.07 -6.52
N LYS A 3 14.11 3.18 -5.83
CA LYS A 3 12.88 3.32 -5.04
C LYS A 3 11.69 3.36 -6.02
N PRO A 4 10.66 2.52 -5.84
CA PRO A 4 9.46 2.61 -6.65
C PRO A 4 8.80 3.97 -6.43
N ASP A 5 8.36 4.62 -7.51
CA ASP A 5 7.60 5.86 -7.45
C ASP A 5 6.13 5.60 -7.03
N SER A 6 5.40 6.69 -6.77
CA SER A 6 3.99 6.61 -6.37
C SER A 6 3.12 5.87 -7.37
N HIS A 7 3.42 6.00 -8.67
CA HIS A 7 2.67 5.36 -9.74
C HIS A 7 2.85 3.83 -9.71
N THR A 8 4.08 3.37 -9.52
CA THR A 8 4.40 1.95 -9.39
C THR A 8 3.67 1.29 -8.21
N ILE A 9 3.51 2.03 -7.11
CA ILE A 9 2.81 1.55 -5.92
C ILE A 9 1.31 1.47 -6.19
N GLN A 10 0.72 2.49 -6.81
CA GLN A 10 -0.69 2.48 -7.25
C GLN A 10 -1.00 1.29 -8.15
N GLU A 11 -0.16 1.03 -9.16
CA GLU A 11 -0.32 -0.14 -10.03
C GLU A 11 -0.18 -1.46 -9.26
N ALA A 12 0.70 -1.52 -8.26
CA ALA A 12 0.80 -2.68 -7.38
C ALA A 12 -0.47 -2.86 -6.53
N THR A 13 -1.04 -1.78 -5.99
CA THR A 13 -2.33 -1.78 -5.28
C THR A 13 -3.43 -2.33 -6.18
N GLN A 14 -3.55 -1.87 -7.42
CA GLN A 14 -4.57 -2.36 -8.37
C GLN A 14 -4.40 -3.84 -8.70
N ARG A 15 -3.16 -4.30 -8.95
CA ARG A 15 -2.88 -5.73 -9.16
C ARG A 15 -3.23 -6.57 -7.94
N ALA A 16 -3.01 -6.05 -6.74
CA ALA A 16 -3.38 -6.72 -5.50
C ALA A 16 -4.90 -6.81 -5.34
N LYS A 17 -5.65 -5.73 -5.66
CA LYS A 17 -7.12 -5.73 -5.69
C LYS A 17 -7.68 -6.79 -6.67
N GLN A 18 -7.06 -6.96 -7.83
CA GLN A 18 -7.45 -7.98 -8.81
C GLN A 18 -7.17 -9.42 -8.36
N ARG A 19 -6.08 -9.64 -7.63
CA ARG A 19 -5.66 -10.98 -7.16
C ARG A 19 -6.39 -11.43 -5.91
N LEU A 20 -6.93 -10.51 -5.13
CA LEU A 20 -7.66 -10.78 -3.90
C LEU A 20 -8.98 -9.99 -3.89
N PRO A 21 -9.93 -10.38 -4.75
CA PRO A 21 -11.21 -9.69 -4.82
C PRO A 21 -12.00 -9.87 -3.50
N ILE A 22 -12.95 -8.98 -3.23
CA ILE A 22 -13.68 -8.93 -1.95
C ILE A 22 -14.37 -10.25 -1.63
N GLU A 23 -14.88 -10.96 -2.64
CA GLU A 23 -15.57 -12.24 -2.49
C GLU A 23 -14.62 -13.32 -1.96
N GLU A 24 -13.36 -13.32 -2.39
CA GLU A 24 -12.33 -14.22 -1.87
C GLU A 24 -11.93 -13.87 -0.43
N LEU A 25 -11.99 -12.60 -0.06
CA LEU A 25 -11.77 -12.16 1.32
C LEU A 25 -12.92 -12.62 2.23
N GLN A 26 -14.16 -12.44 1.78
CA GLN A 26 -15.38 -12.81 2.51
C GLN A 26 -15.51 -14.32 2.76
N ARG A 27 -14.88 -15.17 1.93
CA ARG A 27 -14.79 -16.63 2.19
C ARG A 27 -14.06 -16.95 3.49
N ARG A 28 -13.25 -16.04 4.01
CA ARG A 28 -12.57 -16.20 5.30
C ARG A 28 -13.51 -15.75 6.40
N ASN A 29 -13.79 -16.63 7.37
CA ASN A 29 -14.76 -16.36 8.45
C ASN A 29 -14.50 -15.04 9.21
N LYS A 30 -13.23 -14.61 9.33
CA LYS A 30 -12.84 -13.34 9.95
C LYS A 30 -13.33 -12.09 9.19
N TYR A 31 -13.51 -12.19 7.88
CA TYR A 31 -13.83 -11.07 6.98
C TYR A 31 -15.18 -11.25 6.29
N LYS A 32 -16.00 -12.21 6.74
CA LYS A 32 -17.28 -12.56 6.09
C LYS A 32 -18.24 -11.38 5.93
N ASP A 33 -18.18 -10.43 6.88
CA ASP A 33 -19.08 -9.27 6.95
C ASP A 33 -18.41 -7.97 6.43
N ILE A 34 -17.22 -8.07 5.80
CA ILE A 34 -16.54 -6.89 5.27
C ILE A 34 -17.37 -6.27 4.14
N THR A 35 -17.57 -4.95 4.22
CA THR A 35 -18.26 -4.21 3.16
C THR A 35 -17.29 -3.83 2.03
N GLU A 36 -17.83 -3.46 0.87
CA GLU A 36 -17.01 -2.93 -0.23
C GLU A 36 -16.26 -1.65 0.17
N GLN A 37 -16.88 -0.82 1.02
CA GLN A 37 -16.24 0.37 1.56
C GLN A 37 -15.07 0.02 2.49
N ASP A 38 -15.24 -0.94 3.40
CA ASP A 38 -14.17 -1.40 4.29
C ASP A 38 -13.00 -2.02 3.51
N TYR A 39 -13.31 -2.79 2.47
CA TYR A 39 -12.32 -3.38 1.57
C TYR A 39 -11.51 -2.30 0.86
N ASN A 40 -12.16 -1.30 0.28
CA ASN A 40 -11.48 -0.19 -0.39
C ASN A 40 -10.61 0.62 0.58
N ASN A 41 -11.16 0.96 1.75
CA ASN A 41 -10.41 1.65 2.79
C ASN A 41 -9.15 0.87 3.21
N LEU A 42 -9.21 -0.46 3.31
CA LEU A 42 -8.06 -1.28 3.68
C LEU A 42 -6.90 -1.15 2.68
N PHE A 43 -7.21 -1.18 1.37
CA PHE A 43 -6.19 -1.00 0.34
C PHE A 43 -5.67 0.43 0.28
N ASP A 44 -6.53 1.42 0.40
CA ASP A 44 -6.14 2.83 0.33
C ASP A 44 -5.27 3.21 1.55
N CYS A 45 -5.59 2.69 2.74
CA CYS A 45 -4.72 2.80 3.91
C CYS A 45 -3.37 2.12 3.69
N ALA A 46 -3.34 0.89 3.15
CA ALA A 46 -2.11 0.18 2.89
C ALA A 46 -1.20 0.89 1.87
N GLU A 47 -1.79 1.45 0.82
CA GLU A 47 -1.09 2.28 -0.17
C GLU A 47 -0.49 3.54 0.50
N THR A 48 -1.32 4.26 1.26
CA THR A 48 -0.90 5.48 1.97
C THR A 48 0.26 5.21 2.93
N PHE A 49 0.19 4.15 3.74
CA PHE A 49 1.28 3.79 4.63
C PHE A 49 2.56 3.40 3.88
N SER A 50 2.43 2.70 2.75
CA SER A 50 3.57 2.34 1.92
C SER A 50 4.28 3.57 1.37
N LEU A 51 3.51 4.56 0.89
CA LEU A 51 4.04 5.85 0.42
C LEU A 51 4.74 6.61 1.55
N LEU A 52 4.08 6.75 2.71
CA LEU A 52 4.65 7.45 3.88
C LEU A 52 5.96 6.80 4.37
N ILE A 53 6.05 5.48 4.37
CA ILE A 53 7.28 4.76 4.72
C ILE A 53 8.40 5.09 3.72
N LEU A 54 8.11 5.05 2.42
CA LEU A 54 9.10 5.34 1.39
C LEU A 54 9.58 6.80 1.44
N GLU A 55 8.67 7.74 1.67
CA GLU A 55 8.99 9.15 1.90
C GLU A 55 9.85 9.33 3.16
N SER A 56 9.53 8.63 4.25
CA SER A 56 10.31 8.72 5.49
C SER A 56 11.73 8.18 5.30
N LEU A 57 11.88 7.05 4.58
CA LEU A 57 13.17 6.48 4.20
C LEU A 57 13.89 7.29 3.10
N SER A 58 13.27 8.34 2.57
CA SER A 58 13.90 9.27 1.61
C SER A 58 14.52 10.50 2.28
N LYS A 59 14.20 10.78 3.55
CA LYS A 59 14.73 11.96 4.28
C LYS A 59 16.04 11.72 5.04
N GLU A 60 16.64 10.54 4.96
CA GLU A 60 17.90 10.20 5.67
C GLU A 60 19.20 10.39 4.83
N GLU A 61 19.15 10.96 3.61
CA GLU A 61 20.35 11.18 2.77
C GLU A 61 20.85 12.65 2.73
N VAL A 62 20.57 13.48 3.76
CA VAL A 62 21.14 14.83 3.84
C VAL A 62 21.76 15.12 5.21
N VAL A 63 22.78 14.35 5.62
CA VAL A 63 23.84 14.83 6.52
C VAL A 63 25.13 14.12 6.11
N GLU A 64 26.26 14.84 6.12
CA GLU A 64 27.62 14.42 5.76
C GLU A 64 28.04 14.58 4.29
N GLN A 65 27.94 15.81 3.76
CA GLN A 65 29.01 16.37 2.93
C GLN A 65 29.22 17.86 3.24
N GLU A 66 29.60 18.18 4.48
CA GLU A 66 30.34 19.41 4.79
C GLU A 66 31.47 19.07 5.78
N MET A 67 32.61 18.63 5.24
CA MET A 67 33.95 18.83 5.82
C MET A 67 35.01 18.63 4.75
#